data_AF-A0A6J1WCS6-F1
#
_entry.id   AF-A0A6J1WCS6-F1
#
_cell.length_a   1.000
_cell.length_b   1.000
_cell.length_c   1.000
_cell.angle_alpha   90.00
_cell.angle_beta   90.00
_cell.angle_gamma   90.00
#
_symmetry.space_group_name_H-M   'P 1'
#
loop_
_entity.id
_entity.type
_entity.pdbx_description
1 polymer ?
#
loop_
_entity_poly.entity_id
_entity_poly.type
_entity_poly.pdbx_seq_one_letter_code
_entity_poly.pdbx_strand_id
1 'polypeptide(L)'
;MYSKVLLVAAIIGSAIARPQHEHGHGHAYSSQSIVLHQAQGHDSHHSVPVHHEVKPVVLVHQPVHHHEAPKHEEHHVDYYAIPKYAYEYKIEDPHTGDNKYQHETRDGDVVKGVYSLHEADGTIRIVEYTADKHSGFNAVVKREGHAQHIIPVHHHHQ
;
A
#
# COMPACT_ATOMS: atom_id res chain seq x y z
N MET A 1 -9.14 -33.15 -73.90
CA MET A 1 -7.81 -33.77 -73.95
C MET A 1 -7.31 -33.90 -72.52
N TYR A 2 -6.91 -35.12 -72.15
CA TYR A 2 -6.42 -35.65 -70.87
C TYR A 2 -5.48 -34.68 -70.10
N SER A 3 -5.42 -34.62 -68.77
CA SER A 3 -5.26 -35.75 -67.83
C SER A 3 -5.58 -35.33 -66.39
N LYS A 4 -6.15 -36.26 -65.63
CA LYS A 4 -6.27 -36.23 -64.17
C LYS A 4 -4.90 -36.51 -63.55
N VAL A 5 -4.50 -35.71 -62.56
CA VAL A 5 -3.46 -36.11 -61.60
C VAL A 5 -4.04 -35.95 -60.20
N LEU A 6 -4.48 -37.07 -59.64
CA LEU A 6 -4.74 -37.26 -58.22
C LEU A 6 -3.37 -37.43 -57.54
N LEU A 7 -3.01 -36.52 -56.65
CA LEU A 7 -1.87 -36.70 -55.75
C LEU A 7 -2.41 -36.82 -54.33
N VAL A 8 -2.41 -38.05 -53.84
CA VAL A 8 -2.64 -38.42 -52.45
C VAL A 8 -1.35 -38.08 -51.69
N ALA A 9 -1.38 -37.05 -50.84
CA ALA A 9 -0.30 -36.77 -49.90
C ALA A 9 -0.75 -37.12 -48.48
N ALA A 10 0.03 -37.98 -47.85
CA ALA A 10 -0.20 -38.62 -46.58
C ALA A 10 -0.43 -37.62 -45.43
N ILE A 11 -1.41 -37.94 -44.59
CA ILE A 11 -1.67 -37.29 -43.31
C ILE A 11 -0.50 -37.64 -42.37
N ILE A 12 0.39 -36.68 -42.13
CA ILE A 12 1.30 -36.75 -40.98
C ILE A 12 0.52 -36.16 -39.81
N GLY A 13 -0.07 -37.05 -39.01
CA GLY A 13 -0.61 -36.70 -37.70
C GLY A 13 0.54 -36.41 -36.74
N SER A 14 1.04 -35.19 -36.73
CA SER A 14 1.81 -34.68 -35.59
C SER A 14 0.80 -34.27 -34.52
N ALA A 15 0.56 -35.18 -33.57
CA ALA A 15 0.02 -34.82 -32.27
C ALA A 15 1.03 -33.93 -31.55
N ILE A 16 1.07 -32.66 -31.92
CA ILE A 16 1.66 -31.65 -31.06
C ILE A 16 0.62 -31.49 -29.96
N ALA A 17 0.88 -32.10 -28.81
CA ALA A 17 0.21 -31.73 -27.58
C ALA A 17 0.40 -30.22 -27.45
N ARG A 18 -0.64 -29.46 -27.80
CA ARG A 18 -0.71 -28.06 -27.44
C ARG A 18 -0.63 -28.05 -25.92
N PRO A 19 0.38 -27.45 -25.27
CA PRO A 19 0.23 -27.11 -23.88
C PRO A 19 -1.00 -26.20 -23.83
N GLN A 20 -2.12 -26.76 -23.37
CA GLN A 20 -3.29 -25.98 -23.08
C GLN A 20 -2.92 -25.06 -21.92
N HIS A 21 -3.11 -23.77 -22.17
CA HIS A 21 -3.18 -22.74 -21.16
C HIS A 21 -1.88 -22.52 -20.37
N GLU A 22 -1.03 -21.68 -20.96
CA GLU A 22 -0.28 -20.71 -20.17
C GLU A 22 -1.32 -19.83 -19.44
N HIS A 23 -1.72 -20.25 -18.24
CA HIS A 23 -2.49 -19.42 -17.32
C HIS A 23 -1.55 -18.33 -16.81
N GLY A 24 -1.38 -17.28 -17.62
CA GLY A 24 -0.68 -16.05 -17.26
C GLY A 24 -1.46 -15.29 -16.19
N HIS A 25 -1.53 -15.85 -14.98
CA HIS A 25 -1.99 -15.12 -13.82
C HIS A 25 -0.83 -14.21 -13.38
N GLY A 26 -0.97 -12.91 -13.62
CA GLY A 26 0.01 -11.93 -13.16
C GLY A 26 0.23 -12.05 -11.65
N HIS A 27 1.47 -11.90 -11.20
CA HIS A 27 1.80 -11.96 -9.78
C HIS A 27 1.23 -10.73 -9.04
N ALA A 28 0.83 -10.91 -7.80
CA ALA A 28 0.43 -9.81 -6.92
C ALA A 28 1.67 -9.09 -6.36
N TYR A 29 1.59 -7.76 -6.28
CA TYR A 29 2.63 -6.88 -5.75
C TYR A 29 2.07 -6.04 -4.60
N SER A 30 2.86 -5.91 -3.54
CA SER A 30 2.56 -5.01 -2.43
C SER A 30 3.84 -4.32 -1.97
N SER A 31 3.74 -3.04 -1.61
CA SER A 31 4.85 -2.28 -1.04
C SER A 31 4.36 -1.33 0.04
N GLN A 32 5.24 -1.08 1.02
CA GLN A 32 5.06 -0.07 2.03
C GLN A 32 6.41 0.60 2.29
N SER A 33 6.45 1.93 2.37
CA SER A 33 7.65 2.68 2.70
C SER A 33 7.34 3.89 3.57
N ILE A 34 8.28 4.21 4.46
CA ILE A 34 8.27 5.46 5.24
C ILE A 34 9.68 6.05 5.26
N VAL A 35 9.78 7.33 4.93
CA VAL A 35 11.02 8.10 4.95
C VAL A 35 10.88 9.16 6.02
N LEU A 36 11.68 9.07 7.07
CA LEU A 36 11.78 10.10 8.11
C LEU A 36 12.85 11.11 7.70
N HIS A 37 12.50 12.39 7.69
CA HIS A 37 13.48 13.45 7.48
C HIS A 37 13.96 13.92 8.85
N GLN A 38 15.11 13.43 9.28
CA GLN A 38 15.75 13.90 10.49
C GLN A 38 16.22 15.34 10.26
N ALA A 39 15.78 16.28 11.10
CA ALA A 39 16.26 17.65 11.08
C ALA A 39 17.78 17.64 11.25
N GLN A 40 18.51 18.37 10.40
CA GLN A 40 19.96 18.49 10.49
C GLN A 40 20.34 19.10 11.86
N GLY A 41 20.65 18.24 12.82
CA GLY A 41 21.41 18.57 14.03
C GLY A 41 22.84 18.09 13.83
N HIS A 42 23.79 18.98 14.13
CA HIS A 42 25.23 18.83 13.90
C HIS A 42 25.83 17.47 14.26
N ASP A 43 26.88 17.13 13.52
CA ASP A 43 27.75 15.95 13.60
C ASP A 43 27.92 15.37 15.01
N SER A 44 27.51 14.11 15.19
CA SER A 44 28.16 13.14 16.08
C SER A 44 27.66 11.72 15.77
N HIS A 45 28.54 10.97 15.11
CA HIS A 45 28.60 9.51 14.97
C HIS A 45 27.60 8.68 15.79
N HIS A 46 26.63 8.05 15.12
CA HIS A 46 26.28 6.62 15.31
C HIS A 46 25.19 6.22 14.32
N SER A 47 25.59 5.67 13.17
CA SER A 47 24.68 4.94 12.28
C SER A 47 24.62 3.48 12.73
N VAL A 48 23.51 3.06 13.35
CA VAL A 48 23.17 1.64 13.48
C VAL A 48 21.77 1.43 12.90
N PRO A 49 21.59 0.55 11.89
CA PRO A 49 20.27 0.26 11.35
C PRO A 49 19.46 -0.54 12.37
N VAL A 50 18.32 -0.01 12.82
CA VAL A 50 17.39 -0.72 13.71
C VAL A 50 16.36 -1.46 12.87
N HIS A 51 16.58 -2.75 12.64
CA HIS A 51 15.53 -3.69 12.26
C HIS A 51 14.60 -3.88 13.47
N HIS A 52 13.35 -3.40 13.39
CA HIS A 52 12.36 -3.66 14.43
C HIS A 52 11.79 -5.08 14.29
N GLU A 53 12.33 -6.00 15.10
CA GLU A 53 11.70 -7.26 15.46
C GLU A 53 10.55 -6.96 16.44
N VAL A 54 9.32 -7.33 16.07
CA VAL A 54 8.12 -7.02 16.87
C VAL A 54 8.03 -7.97 18.06
N LYS A 55 8.29 -7.49 19.27
CA LYS A 55 7.92 -8.20 20.52
C LYS A 55 6.76 -7.47 21.20
N PRO A 56 5.70 -8.18 21.64
CA PRO A 56 4.55 -7.55 22.27
C PRO A 56 4.91 -7.12 23.69
N VAL A 57 4.72 -5.83 24.02
CA VAL A 57 4.93 -5.29 25.36
C VAL A 57 3.61 -5.36 26.14
N VAL A 58 3.60 -6.12 27.24
CA VAL A 58 2.53 -6.14 28.24
C VAL A 58 2.71 -4.92 29.15
N LEU A 59 1.72 -4.03 29.20
CA LEU A 59 1.74 -2.84 30.05
C LEU A 59 1.31 -3.22 31.48
N VAL A 60 2.25 -3.26 32.43
CA VAL A 60 1.96 -3.40 33.87
C VAL A 60 2.28 -2.09 34.58
N HIS A 61 1.27 -1.44 35.15
CA HIS A 61 1.43 -0.27 36.02
C HIS A 61 1.77 -0.72 37.45
N GLN A 62 2.85 -0.22 38.03
CA GLN A 62 3.14 -0.35 39.47
C GLN A 62 3.48 1.01 40.12
N PRO A 63 3.11 1.24 41.39
CA PRO A 63 3.13 2.56 42.02
C PRO A 63 4.47 2.93 42.66
N VAL A 64 4.57 4.24 42.94
CA VAL A 64 5.72 5.09 43.25
C VAL A 64 6.45 4.74 44.55
N HIS A 65 7.79 4.75 44.51
CA HIS A 65 8.64 4.94 45.69
C HIS A 65 9.45 6.25 45.55
N HIS A 66 9.28 7.14 46.53
CA HIS A 66 10.03 8.39 46.67
C HIS A 66 11.46 8.11 47.08
N HIS A 67 12.44 8.50 46.27
CA HIS A 67 13.84 8.68 46.67
C HIS A 67 14.27 10.10 46.33
N GLU A 68 14.69 10.83 47.36
CA GLU A 68 15.26 12.18 47.27
C GLU A 68 16.68 12.06 46.70
N ALA A 69 16.92 12.65 45.53
CA ALA A 69 18.17 12.60 44.77
C ALA A 69 18.61 14.03 44.39
N PRO A 70 19.92 14.30 44.24
CA PRO A 70 20.49 15.64 44.26
C PRO A 70 20.03 16.49 43.08
N LYS A 71 19.87 17.81 43.30
CA LYS A 71 19.60 18.80 42.25
C LYS A 71 20.75 18.85 41.25
N HIS A 72 20.65 18.05 40.19
CA HIS A 72 21.32 18.33 38.94
C HIS A 72 20.53 19.44 38.24
N GLU A 73 21.17 20.57 37.97
CA GLU A 73 20.66 21.52 36.98
C GLU A 73 20.72 20.83 35.62
N GLU A 74 19.61 20.20 35.26
CA GLU A 74 19.40 19.63 33.94
C GLU A 74 19.21 20.81 32.98
N HIS A 75 20.28 21.18 32.27
CA HIS A 75 20.15 21.97 31.06
C HIS A 75 19.34 21.12 30.07
N HIS A 76 18.01 21.24 30.11
CA HIS A 76 17.11 20.69 29.12
C HIS A 76 17.42 21.39 27.80
N VAL A 77 18.24 20.74 26.98
CA VAL A 77 18.43 21.17 25.60
C VAL A 77 17.15 20.74 24.88
N ASP A 78 16.25 21.70 24.63
CA ASP A 78 15.01 21.48 23.89
C ASP A 78 15.37 21.10 22.44
N TYR A 79 15.54 19.81 22.18
CA TYR A 79 15.73 19.26 20.84
C TYR A 79 14.38 19.23 20.12
N TYR A 80 13.87 20.40 19.73
CA TYR A 80 12.66 20.51 18.92
C TYR A 80 13.00 20.20 17.45
N ALA A 81 12.93 18.92 17.08
CA ALA A 81 12.91 18.54 15.68
C ALA A 81 11.50 18.72 15.10
N ILE A 82 11.38 19.48 14.01
CA ILE A 82 10.12 19.62 13.28
C ILE A 82 9.77 18.25 12.65
N PRO A 83 8.61 17.65 12.97
CA PRO A 83 8.24 16.35 12.42
C PRO A 83 8.14 16.39 10.90
N LYS A 84 8.84 15.50 10.21
CA LYS A 84 8.78 15.43 8.74
C LYS A 84 8.92 14.00 8.24
N TYR A 85 7.97 13.56 7.41
CA TYR A 85 7.98 12.25 6.79
C TYR A 85 7.33 12.22 5.41
N ALA A 86 7.64 11.18 4.65
CA ALA A 86 6.86 10.72 3.51
C ALA A 86 6.50 9.24 3.71
N TYR A 87 5.26 8.87 3.43
CA TYR A 87 4.73 7.53 3.54
C TYR A 87 4.10 7.12 2.21
N GLU A 88 4.34 5.90 1.77
CA GLU A 88 3.70 5.33 0.58
C GLU A 88 3.28 3.88 0.82
N TYR A 89 2.13 3.50 0.29
CA TYR A 89 1.60 2.14 0.27
C TYR A 89 0.95 1.83 -1.08
N LYS A 90 1.16 0.61 -1.58
CA LYS A 90 0.60 0.18 -2.86
C LYS A 90 0.27 -1.31 -2.85
N ILE A 91 -0.86 -1.67 -3.46
CA ILE A 91 -1.22 -3.03 -3.85
C ILE A 91 -1.61 -3.03 -5.32
N GLU A 92 -1.07 -3.98 -6.07
CA GLU A 92 -1.54 -4.37 -7.41
C GLU A 92 -1.65 -5.89 -7.45
N ASP A 93 -2.87 -6.41 -7.37
CA ASP A 93 -3.15 -7.84 -7.44
C ASP A 93 -4.09 -8.14 -8.62
N PRO A 94 -3.56 -8.61 -9.76
CA PRO A 94 -4.36 -8.98 -10.92
C PRO A 94 -5.28 -10.19 -10.68
N HIS A 95 -4.99 -11.03 -9.69
CA HIS A 95 -5.76 -12.23 -9.40
C HIS A 95 -7.02 -11.90 -8.60
N THR A 96 -6.91 -11.05 -7.59
CA THR A 96 -8.06 -10.62 -6.76
C THR A 96 -8.76 -9.36 -7.29
N GLY A 97 -8.08 -8.61 -8.18
CA GLY A 97 -8.53 -7.28 -8.62
C GLY A 97 -8.24 -6.17 -7.61
N ASP A 98 -7.53 -6.48 -6.52
CA ASP A 98 -7.19 -5.49 -5.51
C ASP A 98 -6.16 -4.50 -6.04
N ASN A 99 -6.56 -3.23 -6.11
CA ASN A 99 -5.71 -2.13 -6.53
C ASN A 99 -5.90 -1.00 -5.52
N LYS A 100 -4.83 -0.72 -4.77
CA LYS A 100 -4.80 0.31 -3.73
C LYS A 100 -3.54 1.14 -3.85
N TYR A 101 -3.67 2.42 -3.58
CA TYR A 101 -2.55 3.33 -3.49
C TYR A 101 -2.77 4.32 -2.35
N GLN A 102 -1.71 4.68 -1.64
CA GLN A 102 -1.71 5.77 -0.70
C GLN A 102 -0.35 6.45 -0.67
N HIS A 103 -0.35 7.77 -0.64
CA HIS A 103 0.83 8.57 -0.38
C HIS A 103 0.49 9.71 0.58
N GLU A 104 1.32 9.90 1.61
CA GLU A 104 1.15 10.94 2.61
C GLU A 104 2.49 11.60 2.91
N THR A 105 2.48 12.92 3.11
CA THR A 105 3.64 13.67 3.59
C THR A 105 3.23 14.49 4.79
N ARG A 106 4.16 14.64 5.72
CA ARG A 106 4.07 15.58 6.83
C ARG A 106 5.24 16.53 6.79
N ASP A 107 4.96 17.81 6.98
CA ASP A 107 5.94 18.84 7.25
C ASP A 107 5.45 19.71 8.41
N GLY A 108 6.06 19.54 9.58
CA GLY A 108 5.66 20.17 10.82
C GLY A 108 4.25 19.79 11.24
N ASP A 109 3.34 20.76 11.22
CA ASP A 109 1.93 20.59 11.58
C ASP A 109 1.03 20.32 10.37
N VAL A 110 1.58 20.34 9.15
CA VAL A 110 0.83 20.14 7.91
C VAL A 110 0.99 18.71 7.43
N VAL A 111 -0.13 18.02 7.24
CA VAL A 111 -0.20 16.71 6.57
C VAL A 111 -0.93 16.87 5.25
N LYS A 112 -0.42 16.23 4.20
CA LYS A 112 -1.09 16.15 2.89
C LYS A 112 -0.97 14.74 2.39
N GLY A 113 -2.04 14.22 1.82
CA GLY A 113 -1.96 12.92 1.18
C GLY A 113 -3.10 12.63 0.23
N VAL A 114 -2.99 11.47 -0.37
CA VAL A 114 -3.97 10.90 -1.29
C VAL A 114 -4.07 9.42 -1.02
N TYR A 115 -5.28 8.85 -1.15
CA TYR A 115 -5.45 7.42 -1.31
C TYR A 115 -6.39 7.12 -2.48
N SER A 116 -6.21 5.96 -3.08
CA SER A 116 -7.16 5.39 -4.03
C SER A 116 -7.41 3.90 -3.77
N LEU A 117 -8.64 3.47 -4.02
CA LEU A 117 -9.01 2.05 -4.00
C LEU A 117 -10.11 1.76 -5.01
N HIS A 118 -10.05 0.57 -5.62
CA HIS A 118 -11.14 0.04 -6.43
C HIS A 118 -12.29 -0.41 -5.52
N GLU A 119 -13.48 0.16 -5.71
CA GLU A 119 -14.69 -0.16 -4.97
C GLU A 119 -15.39 -1.40 -5.60
N ALA A 120 -16.23 -2.07 -4.81
CA ALA A 120 -16.93 -3.28 -5.25
C ALA A 120 -17.94 -3.03 -6.39
N ASP A 121 -18.39 -1.78 -6.57
CA ASP A 121 -19.28 -1.38 -7.67
C ASP A 121 -18.53 -1.08 -8.98
N GLY A 122 -17.20 -1.29 -9.01
CA GLY A 122 -16.34 -1.04 -10.17
C GLY A 122 -15.87 0.41 -10.30
N THR A 123 -16.24 1.31 -9.37
CA THR A 123 -15.68 2.67 -9.34
C THR A 123 -14.32 2.71 -8.67
N ILE A 124 -13.56 3.77 -8.93
CA ILE A 124 -12.32 4.07 -8.19
C ILE A 124 -12.61 5.25 -7.29
N ARG A 125 -12.48 5.06 -5.98
CA ARG A 125 -12.53 6.16 -5.03
C ARG A 125 -11.14 6.76 -4.89
N ILE A 126 -11.04 8.07 -5.06
CA ILE A 126 -9.82 8.85 -4.83
C ILE A 126 -10.13 9.87 -3.76
N VAL A 127 -9.32 9.94 -2.71
CA VAL A 127 -9.47 10.93 -1.65
C VAL A 127 -8.18 11.67 -1.48
N GLU A 128 -8.22 12.95 -1.78
CA GLU A 128 -7.15 13.91 -1.52
C GLU A 128 -7.46 14.60 -0.20
N TYR A 129 -6.50 14.64 0.73
CA TYR A 129 -6.71 15.22 2.05
C TYR A 129 -5.55 16.09 2.51
N THR A 130 -5.89 17.03 3.37
CA THR A 130 -4.96 17.93 4.04
C THR A 130 -5.37 18.07 5.51
N ALA A 131 -4.41 18.24 6.39
CA ALA A 131 -4.67 18.59 7.78
C ALA A 131 -3.66 19.63 8.27
N ASP A 132 -4.13 20.66 8.97
CA ASP A 132 -3.29 21.65 9.64
C ASP A 132 -3.98 22.22 10.89
N LYS A 133 -3.24 23.00 11.69
CA LYS A 133 -3.73 23.57 12.96
C LYS A 133 -4.86 24.59 12.78
N HIS A 134 -4.94 25.26 11.64
CA HIS A 134 -5.90 26.33 11.37
C HIS A 134 -7.19 25.81 10.75
N SER A 135 -7.08 24.95 9.73
CA SER A 135 -8.21 24.44 8.94
C SER A 135 -8.74 23.09 9.42
N GLY A 136 -8.01 22.40 10.31
CA GLY A 136 -8.33 21.04 10.70
C GLY A 136 -8.14 20.07 9.54
N PHE A 137 -8.86 18.94 9.55
CA PHE A 137 -8.84 17.96 8.47
C PHE A 137 -9.84 18.33 7.38
N ASN A 138 -9.38 18.36 6.13
CA ASN A 138 -10.19 18.61 4.95
C ASN A 138 -9.89 17.55 3.89
N ALA A 139 -10.93 17.02 3.24
CA ALA A 139 -10.81 16.01 2.20
C ALA A 139 -11.74 16.30 1.01
N VAL A 140 -11.23 16.02 -0.19
CA VAL A 140 -11.99 16.00 -1.44
C VAL A 140 -12.08 14.56 -1.91
N VAL A 141 -13.31 14.05 -2.01
CA VAL A 141 -13.59 12.69 -2.48
C VAL A 141 -14.05 12.75 -3.92
N LYS A 142 -13.37 12.00 -4.78
CA LYS A 142 -13.74 11.80 -6.19
C LYS A 142 -14.05 10.32 -6.39
N ARG A 143 -15.01 10.05 -7.27
CA ARG A 143 -15.30 8.71 -7.77
C ARG A 143 -15.19 8.73 -9.28
N GLU A 144 -14.37 7.83 -9.81
CA GLU A 144 -14.16 7.65 -11.24
C GLU A 144 -14.77 6.33 -11.69
N GLY A 145 -15.24 6.27 -12.95
CA GLY A 145 -15.90 5.09 -13.50
C GLY A 145 -17.42 5.09 -13.36
N HIS A 146 -18.04 3.94 -13.60
CA HIS A 146 -19.48 3.76 -13.57
C HIS A 146 -19.84 2.71 -12.51
N ALA A 147 -20.65 3.11 -11.54
CA ALA A 147 -21.15 2.20 -10.52
C ALA A 147 -22.08 1.16 -11.14
N GLN A 148 -21.74 -0.12 -10.96
CA GLN A 148 -22.55 -1.26 -11.36
C GLN A 148 -23.38 -1.73 -10.16
N HIS A 149 -24.71 -1.67 -10.29
CA HIS A 149 -25.60 -2.23 -9.28
C HIS A 149 -25.83 -3.72 -9.56
N ILE A 150 -25.14 -4.59 -8.80
CA ILE A 150 -25.31 -6.04 -8.92
C ILE A 150 -26.61 -6.43 -8.23
N ILE A 151 -27.65 -6.78 -9.01
CA ILE A 151 -28.87 -7.40 -8.48
C ILE A 151 -28.58 -8.89 -8.32
N PRO A 152 -28.60 -9.46 -7.09
CA PRO A 152 -28.43 -10.89 -6.91
C PRO A 152 -29.59 -11.64 -7.59
N VAL A 153 -29.29 -12.39 -8.65
CA VAL A 153 -30.28 -13.27 -9.27
C VAL A 153 -30.30 -14.57 -8.47
N HIS A 154 -31.36 -14.77 -7.69
CA HIS A 154 -31.61 -16.05 -7.03
C HIS A 154 -32.08 -17.08 -8.05
N HIS A 155 -31.16 -17.94 -8.50
CA HIS A 155 -31.54 -19.14 -9.23
C HIS A 155 -32.12 -20.15 -8.24
N HIS A 156 -33.45 -20.31 -8.25
CA HIS A 156 -34.09 -21.44 -7.57
C HIS A 156 -33.77 -22.71 -8.35
N HIS A 157 -32.88 -23.54 -7.80
CA HIS A 157 -32.78 -24.94 -8.19
C HIS A 157 -33.99 -25.69 -7.59
N GLN A 158 -34.83 -26.25 -8.48
CA GLN A 158 -35.85 -27.24 -8.12
C GLN A 158 -35.25 -28.64 -8.10
#